data_AF-A0A0R3R0A4-F1
#
_entry.id   AF-A0A0R3R0A4-F1
#
_cell.length_a   1.000
_cell.length_b   1.000
_cell.length_c   1.000
_cell.angle_alpha   90.00
_cell.angle_beta   90.00
_cell.angle_gamma   90.00
#
_symmetry.space_group_name_H-M   'P 1'
#
loop_
_entity.id
_entity.type
_entity.pdbx_description
1 polymer ?
#
loop_
_entity_poly.entity_id
_entity_poly.type
_entity_poly.pdbx_seq_one_letter_code
_entity_poly.pdbx_strand_id
1 'polypeptide(L)'
;MAYLNQTAFVPLNWKRIGDLLEEWSHSLECELPEKLSELAQWLCTAEQMIQNPVDIRVDDVQLSLSNINESISHHKIHFSEFPYRSERFQTIYLNRKVDEREIAVELLEPLKIRFNTLAVAAPRHLQYLHRVQAHYQLLSNAEALNQKMERWKSSDSAAAIQKSLKEYKMEADSAPAKKFKRILAHLKQVYSEASVEETECVIKQCEDASLETVEKFQQLKPHLDELSKFWREFENTAAKIEERITRSEREKRNLIDEDDKELLQYCERIRDDIARFGNDQVQQVVNNRLSELRKRISTIKRKIPTKVTSHLQGNAILEKTVRTKVTVPTGENIDATTLDKQSPGNSRLQKWLVMARQQMSTVVTDLSSLEQAISQVTDCLREVQGVENERMALLKTRIANNEQNIGEYRKLRSDLQALLQHMKNVQPLFLSFEKNYDNVLNWLNHQGNEKENEESEKSDMINHMTFLLETLSRNEYKEWINCDFLQHRLDELIHGIKVQ
;
A
#
# COMPACT_ATOMS: atom_id res chain seq x y z
N MET A 1 -12.89 -21.42 -40.88
CA MET A 1 -12.81 -21.49 -39.40
C MET A 1 -11.98 -22.66 -38.88
N ALA A 2 -11.86 -23.81 -39.58
CA ALA A 2 -11.05 -24.95 -39.10
C ALA A 2 -9.52 -24.80 -39.23
N TYR A 3 -9.02 -23.93 -40.12
CA TYR A 3 -7.58 -23.75 -40.37
C TYR A 3 -6.87 -22.81 -39.38
N LEU A 4 -7.59 -21.99 -38.62
CA LEU A 4 -7.02 -21.03 -37.66
C LEU A 4 -6.73 -21.64 -36.28
N ASN A 5 -7.32 -22.80 -35.96
CA ASN A 5 -7.08 -23.50 -34.70
C ASN A 5 -5.88 -24.47 -34.76
N GLN A 6 -5.43 -24.88 -35.95
CA GLN A 6 -4.24 -25.74 -36.10
C GLN A 6 -2.93 -24.96 -35.93
N THR A 7 -2.91 -23.67 -36.27
CA THR A 7 -1.70 -22.83 -36.19
C THR A 7 -1.30 -22.46 -34.76
N ALA A 8 -2.22 -22.45 -33.80
CA ALA A 8 -1.93 -22.22 -32.38
C ALA A 8 -1.65 -23.52 -31.60
N PHE A 9 -2.12 -24.66 -32.10
CA PHE A 9 -1.93 -25.98 -31.48
C PHE A 9 -0.50 -26.52 -31.66
N VAL A 10 0.11 -26.25 -32.82
CA VAL A 10 1.47 -26.69 -33.15
C VAL A 10 2.54 -26.05 -32.23
N PRO A 11 2.55 -24.73 -31.99
CA PRO A 11 3.49 -24.10 -31.05
C PRO A 11 3.33 -24.62 -29.61
N LEU A 12 2.09 -24.85 -29.16
CA LEU A 12 1.81 -25.31 -27.81
C LEU A 12 2.31 -26.75 -27.57
N ASN A 13 2.14 -27.62 -28.56
CA ASN A 13 2.67 -28.99 -28.49
C ASN A 13 4.19 -29.02 -28.59
N TRP A 14 4.81 -28.18 -29.41
CA TRP A 14 6.27 -28.07 -29.46
C TRP A 14 6.84 -27.56 -28.15
N LYS A 15 6.17 -26.58 -27.51
CA LYS A 15 6.55 -26.14 -26.16
C LYS A 15 6.49 -27.30 -25.17
N ARG A 16 5.37 -28.03 -25.13
CA ARG A 16 5.22 -29.18 -24.23
C ARG A 16 6.24 -30.30 -24.49
N ILE A 17 6.58 -30.57 -25.74
CA ILE A 17 7.64 -31.51 -26.10
C ILE A 17 9.00 -30.99 -25.62
N GLY A 18 9.28 -29.70 -25.79
CA GLY A 18 10.48 -29.05 -25.25
C GLY A 18 10.58 -29.20 -23.74
N ASP A 19 9.52 -28.88 -23.01
CA ASP A 19 9.45 -29.00 -21.55
C ASP A 19 9.72 -30.44 -21.08
N LEU A 20 9.14 -31.45 -21.76
CA LEU A 20 9.37 -32.87 -21.46
C LEU A 20 10.80 -33.33 -21.76
N LEU A 21 11.39 -32.85 -22.86
CA LEU A 21 12.77 -33.17 -23.21
C LEU A 21 13.76 -32.53 -22.22
N GLU A 22 13.45 -31.33 -21.73
CA GLU A 22 14.24 -30.64 -20.70
C GLU A 22 14.16 -31.39 -19.36
N GLU A 23 12.97 -31.83 -18.94
CA GLU A 23 12.76 -32.65 -17.74
C GLU A 23 13.50 -34.00 -17.82
N TRP A 24 13.45 -34.65 -18.97
CA TRP A 24 14.20 -35.89 -19.21
C TRP A 24 15.71 -35.66 -19.22
N SER A 25 16.19 -34.59 -19.85
CA SER A 25 17.60 -34.21 -19.83
C SER A 25 18.09 -33.99 -18.39
N HIS A 26 17.29 -33.30 -17.58
CA HIS A 26 17.62 -33.06 -16.17
C HIS A 26 17.70 -34.36 -15.36
N SER A 27 16.73 -35.26 -15.56
CA SER A 27 16.71 -36.58 -14.90
C SER A 27 17.95 -37.40 -15.25
N LEU A 28 18.38 -37.38 -16.52
CA LEU A 28 19.60 -38.06 -16.97
C LEU A 28 20.88 -37.41 -16.40
N GLU A 29 20.89 -36.09 -16.24
CA GLU A 29 22.01 -35.38 -15.61
C GLU A 29 22.17 -35.74 -14.12
N CYS A 30 21.05 -36.03 -13.42
CA CYS A 30 21.09 -36.52 -12.05
C CYS A 30 21.71 -37.92 -11.92
N GLU A 31 21.66 -38.75 -12.97
CA GLU A 31 22.25 -40.09 -13.00
C GLU A 31 23.77 -40.09 -13.28
N LEU A 32 24.34 -38.94 -13.61
CA LEU A 32 25.80 -38.79 -13.78
C LEU A 32 26.53 -39.04 -12.45
N PRO A 33 27.83 -39.44 -12.49
CA PRO A 33 28.66 -39.50 -11.29
C PRO A 33 28.58 -38.17 -10.51
N GLU A 34 28.57 -38.26 -9.18
CA GLU A 34 28.29 -37.15 -8.26
C GLU A 34 28.98 -35.84 -8.67
N LYS A 35 30.28 -35.91 -9.00
CA LYS A 35 31.06 -34.72 -9.38
C LYS A 35 30.60 -34.04 -10.68
N LEU A 36 30.02 -34.79 -11.62
CA LEU A 36 29.45 -34.27 -12.86
C LEU A 36 28.00 -33.83 -12.67
N SER A 37 27.22 -34.59 -11.90
CA SER A 37 25.85 -34.23 -11.53
C SER A 37 25.81 -32.88 -10.78
N GLU A 38 26.73 -32.65 -9.84
CA GLU A 38 26.91 -31.35 -9.17
C GLU A 38 27.17 -30.19 -10.15
N LEU A 39 27.99 -30.42 -11.18
CA LEU A 39 28.31 -29.40 -12.18
C LEU A 39 27.12 -29.13 -13.10
N ALA A 40 26.39 -30.19 -13.50
CA ALA A 40 25.20 -30.08 -14.32
C ALA A 40 24.07 -29.33 -13.58
N GLN A 41 23.83 -29.64 -12.31
CA GLN A 41 22.85 -28.93 -11.48
C GLN A 41 23.20 -27.45 -11.30
N TRP A 42 24.48 -27.16 -11.08
CA TRP A 42 24.98 -25.80 -10.99
C TRP A 42 24.76 -25.04 -12.30
N LEU A 43 25.09 -25.66 -13.45
CA LEU A 43 24.82 -25.09 -14.78
C LEU A 43 23.33 -24.82 -15.02
N CYS A 44 22.44 -25.75 -14.66
CA CYS A 44 20.99 -25.55 -14.79
C CYS A 44 20.53 -24.32 -14.02
N THR A 45 21.00 -24.16 -12.79
CA THR A 45 20.68 -22.99 -11.96
C THR A 45 21.20 -21.70 -12.61
N ALA A 46 22.45 -21.71 -13.09
CA ALA A 46 23.07 -20.56 -13.75
C ALA A 46 22.32 -20.13 -15.02
N GLU A 47 21.88 -21.11 -15.83
CA GLU A 47 21.12 -20.88 -17.05
C GLU A 47 19.73 -20.32 -16.75
N GLN A 48 19.04 -20.89 -15.76
CA GLN A 48 17.74 -20.37 -15.30
C GLN A 48 17.86 -18.92 -14.80
N MET A 49 18.92 -18.58 -14.08
CA MET A 49 19.14 -17.21 -13.62
C MET A 49 19.30 -16.21 -14.78
N ILE A 50 19.89 -16.63 -15.90
CA ILE A 50 20.08 -15.78 -17.08
C ILE A 50 18.79 -15.70 -17.91
N GLN A 51 18.07 -16.82 -18.04
CA GLN A 51 16.86 -16.93 -18.86
C GLN A 51 15.64 -16.29 -18.20
N ASN A 52 15.54 -16.35 -16.87
CA ASN A 52 14.41 -15.81 -16.14
C ASN A 52 14.46 -14.27 -16.15
N PRO A 53 13.41 -13.59 -16.66
CA PRO A 53 13.35 -12.15 -16.61
C PRO A 53 13.22 -11.67 -15.16
N VAL A 54 13.86 -10.53 -14.85
CA VAL A 54 13.69 -9.87 -13.56
C VAL A 54 12.24 -9.43 -13.40
N ASP A 55 11.67 -9.64 -12.21
CA ASP A 55 10.31 -9.16 -11.91
C ASP A 55 10.29 -7.64 -11.81
N ILE A 56 9.85 -7.00 -12.90
CA ILE A 56 9.71 -5.56 -13.03
C ILE A 56 8.23 -5.19 -12.98
N ARG A 57 7.88 -4.32 -12.03
CA ARG A 57 6.53 -3.81 -11.82
C ARG A 57 6.45 -2.36 -12.31
N VAL A 58 5.65 -2.11 -13.33
CA VAL A 58 5.49 -0.77 -13.92
C VAL A 58 4.94 0.23 -12.89
N ASP A 59 4.09 -0.23 -11.97
CA ASP A 59 3.42 0.61 -10.98
C ASP A 59 4.22 0.82 -9.68
N ASP A 60 5.34 0.10 -9.50
CA ASP A 60 6.17 0.20 -8.29
C ASP A 60 7.66 0.18 -8.64
N VAL A 61 8.20 1.40 -8.77
CA VAL A 61 9.60 1.63 -9.12
C VAL A 61 10.54 1.20 -8.00
N GLN A 62 10.12 1.33 -6.74
CA GLN A 62 10.96 0.96 -5.58
C GLN A 62 11.08 -0.55 -5.44
N LEU A 63 9.96 -1.27 -5.54
CA LEU A 63 9.95 -2.73 -5.54
C LEU A 63 10.75 -3.28 -6.72
N SER A 64 10.57 -2.72 -7.91
CA SER A 64 11.35 -3.10 -9.09
C SER A 64 12.86 -2.92 -8.85
N LEU A 65 13.29 -1.79 -8.28
CA LEU A 65 14.69 -1.55 -7.95
C LEU A 65 15.21 -2.56 -6.90
N SER A 66 14.40 -2.93 -5.92
CA SER A 66 14.72 -3.95 -4.93
C SER A 66 14.94 -5.32 -5.59
N ASN A 67 14.01 -5.76 -6.44
CA ASN A 67 14.09 -7.03 -7.16
C ASN A 67 15.33 -7.08 -8.08
N ILE A 68 15.66 -5.98 -8.75
CA ILE A 68 16.88 -5.87 -9.58
C ILE A 68 18.13 -6.01 -8.72
N ASN A 69 18.20 -5.34 -7.56
CA ASN A 69 19.34 -5.44 -6.66
C ASN A 69 19.52 -6.86 -6.11
N GLU A 70 18.42 -7.53 -5.76
CA GLU A 70 18.43 -8.92 -5.32
C GLU A 70 18.92 -9.86 -6.45
N SER A 71 18.41 -9.68 -7.67
CA SER A 71 18.87 -10.44 -8.85
C SER A 71 20.38 -10.25 -9.11
N ILE A 72 20.90 -9.01 -9.01
CA ILE A 72 22.34 -8.73 -9.11
C ILE A 72 23.12 -9.43 -7.99
N SER A 73 22.60 -9.42 -6.76
CA SER A 73 23.23 -10.07 -5.61
C SER A 73 23.32 -11.58 -5.83
N HIS A 74 22.20 -12.23 -6.17
CA HIS A 74 22.15 -13.65 -6.47
C HIS A 74 23.10 -14.00 -7.62
N HIS A 75 23.09 -13.22 -8.71
CA HIS A 75 24.00 -13.41 -9.83
C HIS A 75 25.46 -13.35 -9.38
N LYS A 76 25.86 -12.33 -8.62
CA LYS A 76 27.25 -12.20 -8.14
C LYS A 76 27.67 -13.36 -7.23
N ILE A 77 26.79 -13.78 -6.32
CA ILE A 77 27.05 -14.91 -5.41
C ILE A 77 27.23 -16.20 -6.22
N HIS A 78 26.27 -16.52 -7.09
CA HIS A 78 26.29 -17.77 -7.85
C HIS A 78 27.48 -17.85 -8.81
N PHE A 79 27.74 -16.78 -9.57
CA PHE A 79 28.84 -16.75 -10.54
C PHE A 79 30.23 -16.51 -9.92
N SER A 80 30.33 -16.25 -8.61
CA SER A 80 31.63 -16.24 -7.93
C SER A 80 32.33 -17.59 -7.96
N GLU A 81 31.57 -18.69 -8.02
CA GLU A 81 32.10 -20.05 -8.13
C GLU A 81 32.49 -20.44 -9.56
N PHE A 82 32.09 -19.67 -10.58
CA PHE A 82 32.27 -20.05 -11.99
C PHE A 82 33.72 -20.41 -12.37
N PRO A 83 34.76 -19.64 -11.97
CA PRO A 83 36.14 -19.99 -12.31
C PRO A 83 36.55 -21.36 -11.78
N TYR A 84 36.20 -21.66 -10.53
CA TYR A 84 36.50 -22.94 -9.88
C TYR A 84 35.73 -24.10 -10.53
N ARG A 85 34.43 -23.92 -10.79
CA ARG A 85 33.58 -24.92 -11.43
C ARG A 85 34.05 -25.22 -12.86
N SER A 86 34.42 -24.17 -13.61
CA SER A 86 34.97 -24.29 -14.97
C SER A 86 36.31 -25.03 -14.99
N GLU A 87 37.22 -24.74 -14.05
CA GLU A 87 38.51 -25.44 -13.94
C GLU A 87 38.33 -26.92 -13.58
N ARG A 88 37.43 -27.21 -12.63
CA ARG A 88 37.05 -28.57 -12.25
C ARG A 88 36.48 -29.34 -13.44
N PHE A 89 35.58 -28.73 -14.20
CA PHE A 89 35.04 -29.34 -15.42
C PHE A 89 36.13 -29.56 -16.48
N GLN A 90 36.99 -28.57 -16.72
CA GLN A 90 38.07 -28.67 -17.71
C GLN A 90 39.03 -29.83 -17.38
N THR A 91 39.32 -30.04 -16.10
CA THR A 91 40.15 -31.17 -15.64
C THR A 91 39.49 -32.51 -15.94
N ILE A 92 38.18 -32.63 -15.68
CA ILE A 92 37.40 -33.84 -16.01
C ILE A 92 37.36 -34.06 -17.53
N TYR A 93 37.14 -32.99 -18.29
CA TYR A 93 37.05 -33.03 -19.75
C TYR A 93 38.35 -33.52 -20.40
N LEU A 94 39.50 -33.02 -19.94
CA LEU A 94 40.82 -33.41 -20.47
C LEU A 94 41.21 -34.84 -20.07
N ASN A 95 40.97 -35.23 -18.81
CA ASN A 95 41.36 -36.54 -18.30
C ASN A 95 40.35 -37.65 -18.64
N ARG A 96 39.14 -37.27 -19.09
CA ARG A 96 37.99 -38.16 -19.36
C ARG A 96 37.66 -39.08 -18.19
N LYS A 97 37.93 -38.64 -16.96
CA LYS A 97 37.79 -39.47 -15.76
C LYS A 97 37.09 -38.74 -14.63
N VAL A 98 36.21 -39.48 -13.97
CA VAL A 98 35.56 -39.09 -12.70
C VAL A 98 35.63 -40.28 -11.77
N ASP A 99 36.22 -40.09 -10.59
CA ASP A 99 36.37 -41.14 -9.58
C ASP A 99 36.95 -42.44 -10.15
N GLU A 100 38.04 -42.27 -10.93
CA GLU A 100 38.77 -43.33 -11.64
C GLU A 100 38.02 -44.06 -12.77
N ARG A 101 36.74 -43.72 -13.01
CA ARG A 101 35.94 -44.24 -14.11
C ARG A 101 36.11 -43.39 -15.36
N GLU A 102 36.27 -44.03 -16.50
CA GLU A 102 36.32 -43.36 -17.80
C GLU A 102 34.91 -42.91 -18.22
N ILE A 103 34.80 -41.66 -18.67
CA ILE A 103 33.55 -41.04 -19.14
C ILE A 103 33.64 -40.84 -20.64
N ALA A 104 32.60 -41.27 -21.36
CA ALA A 104 32.46 -41.04 -22.79
C ALA A 104 32.40 -39.53 -23.11
N VAL A 105 33.07 -39.11 -24.19
CA VAL A 105 33.14 -37.68 -24.57
C VAL A 105 31.76 -37.12 -24.92
N GLU A 106 30.90 -37.97 -25.47
CA GLU A 106 29.53 -37.66 -25.85
C GLU A 106 28.69 -37.17 -24.66
N LEU A 107 29.02 -37.61 -23.44
CA LEU A 107 28.39 -37.14 -22.20
C LEU A 107 28.97 -35.81 -21.71
N LEU A 108 30.21 -35.47 -22.09
CA LEU A 108 30.92 -34.28 -21.64
C LEU A 108 30.74 -33.09 -22.59
N GLU A 109 30.57 -33.33 -23.90
CA GLU A 109 30.46 -32.27 -24.90
C GLU A 109 29.25 -31.33 -24.67
N PRO A 110 28.05 -31.81 -24.28
CA PRO A 110 26.93 -30.93 -23.95
C PRO A 110 27.26 -29.97 -22.80
N LEU A 111 27.88 -30.47 -21.73
CA LEU A 111 28.28 -29.64 -20.59
C LEU A 111 29.34 -28.60 -20.99
N LYS A 112 30.27 -28.97 -21.89
CA LYS A 112 31.26 -28.03 -22.43
C LYS A 112 30.62 -26.91 -23.22
N ILE A 113 29.62 -27.20 -24.05
CA ILE A 113 28.86 -26.19 -24.80
C ILE A 113 28.15 -25.23 -23.83
N ARG A 114 27.54 -25.77 -22.77
CA ARG A 114 26.86 -24.99 -21.71
C ARG A 114 27.84 -24.07 -20.97
N PHE A 115 28.97 -24.58 -20.50
CA PHE A 115 30.03 -23.76 -19.86
C PHE A 115 30.54 -22.64 -20.79
N ASN A 116 30.82 -22.95 -22.06
CA ASN A 116 31.29 -21.96 -23.04
C ASN A 116 30.23 -20.88 -23.32
N THR A 117 28.96 -21.28 -23.43
CA THR A 117 27.83 -20.35 -23.61
C THR A 117 27.70 -19.45 -22.39
N LEU A 118 27.81 -20.03 -21.20
CA LEU A 118 27.68 -19.32 -19.93
C LEU A 118 28.81 -18.32 -19.70
N ALA A 119 30.04 -18.64 -20.12
CA ALA A 119 31.19 -17.74 -20.06
C ALA A 119 30.95 -16.42 -20.81
N VAL A 120 30.12 -16.45 -21.85
CA VAL A 120 29.74 -15.26 -22.64
C VAL A 120 28.44 -14.64 -22.14
N ALA A 121 27.46 -15.46 -21.77
CA ALA A 121 26.13 -15.01 -21.39
C ALA A 121 26.09 -14.34 -20.00
N ALA A 122 26.80 -14.86 -19.01
CA ALA A 122 26.75 -14.35 -17.64
C ALA A 122 27.27 -12.90 -17.52
N PRO A 123 28.42 -12.51 -18.11
CA PRO A 123 28.86 -11.11 -18.08
C PRO A 123 27.87 -10.17 -18.79
N ARG A 124 27.27 -10.61 -19.92
CA ARG A 124 26.27 -9.81 -20.65
C ARG A 124 24.99 -9.63 -19.86
N HIS A 125 24.52 -10.69 -19.20
CA HIS A 125 23.36 -10.61 -18.33
C HIS A 125 23.62 -9.67 -17.15
N LEU A 126 24.79 -9.75 -16.50
CA LEU A 126 25.16 -8.82 -15.44
C LEU A 126 25.22 -7.36 -15.92
N GLN A 127 25.76 -7.12 -17.12
CA GLN A 127 25.74 -5.79 -17.75
C GLN A 127 24.30 -5.32 -17.96
N TYR A 128 23.41 -6.18 -18.47
CA TYR A 128 21.98 -5.87 -18.61
C TYR A 128 21.35 -5.50 -17.26
N LEU A 129 21.58 -6.29 -16.21
CA LEU A 129 21.06 -5.99 -14.87
C LEU A 129 21.54 -4.62 -14.36
N HIS A 130 22.81 -4.28 -14.57
CA HIS A 130 23.33 -2.96 -14.21
C HIS A 130 22.70 -1.82 -15.02
N ARG A 131 22.38 -2.03 -16.30
CA ARG A 131 21.67 -1.05 -17.14
C ARG A 131 20.28 -0.77 -16.59
N VAL A 132 19.53 -1.81 -16.28
CA VAL A 132 18.18 -1.69 -15.72
C VAL A 132 18.23 -1.10 -14.31
N GLN A 133 19.21 -1.49 -13.48
CA GLN A 133 19.44 -0.93 -12.15
C GLN A 133 19.65 0.58 -12.20
N ALA A 134 20.55 1.07 -13.07
CA ALA A 134 20.83 2.49 -13.18
C ALA A 134 19.60 3.31 -13.62
N HIS A 135 18.79 2.75 -14.53
CA HIS A 135 17.53 3.35 -14.97
C HIS A 135 16.52 3.47 -13.81
N TYR A 136 16.24 2.36 -13.12
CA TYR A 136 15.30 2.34 -12.00
C TYR A 136 15.79 3.12 -10.79
N GLN A 137 17.10 3.22 -10.59
CA GLN A 137 17.69 4.09 -9.57
C GLN A 137 17.34 5.55 -9.84
N LEU A 138 17.41 6.01 -11.09
CA LEU A 138 17.03 7.39 -11.43
C LEU A 138 15.54 7.63 -11.19
N LEU A 139 14.69 6.74 -11.70
CA LEU A 139 13.24 6.85 -11.53
C LEU A 139 12.84 6.86 -10.05
N SER A 140 13.41 5.96 -9.24
CA SER A 140 13.15 5.89 -7.80
C SER A 140 13.55 7.18 -7.08
N ASN A 141 14.67 7.80 -7.48
CA ASN A 141 15.09 9.08 -6.93
C ASN A 141 14.18 10.24 -7.36
N ALA A 142 13.71 10.23 -8.60
CA ALA A 142 12.75 11.22 -9.10
C ALA A 142 11.41 11.11 -8.35
N GLU A 143 10.90 9.89 -8.20
CA GLU A 143 9.67 9.62 -7.47
C GLU A 143 9.78 10.02 -6.00
N ALA A 144 10.87 9.63 -5.31
CA ALA A 144 11.08 10.00 -3.91
C ALA A 144 11.11 11.53 -3.71
N LEU A 145 11.71 12.28 -4.63
CA LEU A 145 11.72 13.74 -4.57
C LEU A 145 10.32 14.31 -4.85
N ASN A 146 9.60 13.79 -5.86
CA ASN A 146 8.22 14.18 -6.13
C ASN A 146 7.30 13.92 -4.93
N GLN A 147 7.40 12.76 -4.28
CA GLN A 147 6.64 12.43 -3.08
C GLN A 147 6.94 13.40 -1.93
N LYS A 148 8.21 13.78 -1.71
CA LYS A 148 8.57 14.82 -0.73
C LYS A 148 7.92 16.17 -1.07
N MET A 149 8.01 16.58 -2.34
CA MET A 149 7.40 17.83 -2.80
C MET A 149 5.89 17.86 -2.56
N GLU A 150 5.18 16.77 -2.87
CA GLU A 150 3.75 16.66 -2.62
C GLU A 150 3.39 16.67 -1.12
N ARG A 151 4.20 16.04 -0.27
CA ARG A 151 4.02 16.12 1.19
C ARG A 151 4.22 17.54 1.72
N TRP A 152 5.17 18.29 1.19
CA TRP A 152 5.37 19.68 1.62
C TRP A 152 4.19 20.58 1.23
N LYS A 153 3.63 20.38 0.02
CA LYS A 153 2.38 21.04 -0.42
C LYS A 153 1.16 20.62 0.39
N SER A 154 1.20 19.48 1.07
CA SER A 154 0.10 18.95 1.88
C SER A 154 0.08 19.45 3.34
N SER A 155 0.97 20.37 3.70
CA SER A 155 1.07 20.86 5.09
C SER A 155 -0.14 21.70 5.48
N ASP A 156 -0.67 21.43 6.66
CA ASP A 156 -2.01 21.81 7.10
C ASP A 156 -2.05 22.99 8.09
N SER A 157 -0.92 23.65 8.28
CA SER A 157 -0.75 24.78 9.21
C SER A 157 0.49 25.59 8.87
N ALA A 158 0.58 26.82 9.39
CA ALA A 158 1.76 27.66 9.21
C ALA A 158 3.02 27.00 9.82
N ALA A 159 2.87 26.35 10.96
CA ALA A 159 3.96 25.63 11.62
C ALA A 159 4.43 24.42 10.81
N ALA A 160 3.50 23.64 10.23
CA ALA A 160 3.84 22.53 9.35
C ALA A 160 4.58 23.00 8.09
N ILE A 161 4.11 24.07 7.44
CA ILE A 161 4.82 24.64 6.27
C ILE A 161 6.22 25.13 6.65
N GLN A 162 6.39 25.77 7.82
CA GLN A 162 7.72 26.18 8.29
C GLN A 162 8.66 24.98 8.48
N LYS A 163 8.14 23.84 8.97
CA LYS A 163 8.91 22.60 9.04
C LYS A 163 9.28 22.12 7.64
N SER A 164 8.33 22.09 6.69
CA SER A 164 8.59 21.72 5.30
C SER A 164 9.58 22.63 4.59
N LEU A 165 9.58 23.94 4.87
CA LEU A 165 10.58 24.88 4.35
C LEU A 165 11.99 24.59 4.87
N LYS A 166 12.12 24.14 6.13
CA LYS A 166 13.42 23.69 6.68
C LYS A 166 13.88 22.39 6.01
N GLU A 167 12.98 21.43 5.83
CA GLU A 167 13.26 20.18 5.12
C GLU A 167 13.65 20.42 3.66
N TYR A 168 12.92 21.30 2.96
CA TYR A 168 13.28 21.75 1.62
C TYR A 168 14.69 22.31 1.57
N LYS A 169 15.07 23.16 2.53
CA LYS A 169 16.42 23.74 2.58
C LYS A 169 17.48 22.65 2.75
N MET A 170 17.27 21.69 3.65
CA MET A 170 18.19 20.55 3.82
C MET A 170 18.30 19.72 2.52
N GLU A 171 17.19 19.49 1.83
CA GLU A 171 17.20 18.79 0.54
C GLU A 171 17.94 19.62 -0.53
N ALA A 172 17.73 20.92 -0.59
CA ALA A 172 18.42 21.82 -1.52
C ALA A 172 19.93 21.84 -1.28
N ASP A 173 20.35 21.85 -0.01
CA ASP A 173 21.76 21.78 0.40
C ASP A 173 22.41 20.44 0.00
N SER A 174 21.62 19.36 -0.09
CA SER A 174 22.07 18.06 -0.61
C SER A 174 22.31 18.04 -2.15
N ALA A 175 21.95 19.14 -2.83
CA ALA A 175 22.10 19.36 -4.27
C ALA A 175 21.50 18.25 -5.15
N PRO A 176 20.16 18.12 -5.23
CA PRO A 176 19.48 17.06 -5.97
C PRO A 176 19.88 17.02 -7.46
N ALA A 177 20.05 18.19 -8.09
CA ALA A 177 20.54 18.30 -9.47
C ALA A 177 21.92 17.64 -9.67
N LYS A 178 22.83 17.78 -8.69
CA LYS A 178 24.15 17.14 -8.73
C LYS A 178 24.01 15.62 -8.55
N LYS A 179 23.09 15.17 -7.72
CA LYS A 179 22.76 13.74 -7.55
C LYS A 179 22.26 13.12 -8.85
N PHE A 180 21.27 13.72 -9.51
CA PHE A 180 20.77 13.26 -10.81
C PHE A 180 21.85 13.26 -11.88
N LYS A 181 22.68 14.30 -11.96
CA LYS A 181 23.83 14.34 -12.90
C LYS A 181 24.81 13.18 -12.69
N ARG A 182 25.09 12.78 -11.45
CA ARG A 182 25.95 11.61 -11.17
C ARG A 182 25.30 10.31 -11.63
N ILE A 183 24.01 10.13 -11.38
CA ILE A 183 23.27 8.93 -11.79
C ILE A 183 23.21 8.86 -13.32
N LEU A 184 22.94 9.96 -14.01
CA LEU A 184 22.96 10.03 -15.47
C LEU A 184 24.35 9.73 -16.05
N ALA A 185 25.42 10.23 -15.43
CA ALA A 185 26.78 9.90 -15.86
C ALA A 185 27.05 8.39 -15.72
N HIS A 186 26.62 7.78 -14.61
CA HIS A 186 26.70 6.33 -14.42
C HIS A 186 25.86 5.58 -15.46
N LEU A 187 24.63 6.01 -15.72
CA LEU A 187 23.76 5.42 -16.75
C LEU A 187 24.46 5.42 -18.12
N LYS A 188 25.00 6.57 -18.55
CA LYS A 188 25.76 6.69 -19.81
C LYS A 188 26.97 5.76 -19.86
N GLN A 189 27.65 5.56 -18.72
CA GLN A 189 28.78 4.65 -18.63
C GLN A 189 28.36 3.18 -18.79
N VAL A 190 27.29 2.73 -18.15
CA VAL A 190 26.85 1.31 -18.22
C VAL A 190 26.28 0.96 -19.61
N TYR A 191 25.83 1.97 -20.35
CA TYR A 191 25.32 1.85 -21.70
C TYR A 191 26.37 2.09 -22.81
N SER A 192 27.64 2.36 -22.49
CA SER A 192 28.66 2.72 -23.51
C SER A 192 28.95 1.63 -24.54
N GLU A 193 28.67 0.37 -24.22
CA GLU A 193 28.89 -0.81 -25.07
C GLU A 193 27.59 -1.41 -25.63
N ALA A 194 26.45 -0.73 -25.45
CA ALA A 194 25.12 -1.21 -25.87
C ALA A 194 24.76 -0.77 -27.31
N SER A 195 23.68 -1.35 -27.87
CA SER A 195 23.10 -0.92 -29.16
C SER A 195 22.68 0.56 -29.10
N VAL A 196 23.01 1.35 -30.12
CA VAL A 196 22.94 2.82 -30.07
C VAL A 196 21.50 3.34 -29.90
N GLU A 197 20.53 2.76 -30.62
CA GLU A 197 19.18 3.33 -30.75
C GLU A 197 18.31 3.17 -29.48
N GLU A 198 18.26 1.96 -28.91
CA GLU A 198 17.51 1.70 -27.66
C GLU A 198 18.15 2.43 -26.47
N THR A 199 19.47 2.53 -26.48
CA THR A 199 20.27 3.26 -25.49
C THR A 199 19.97 4.75 -25.47
N GLU A 200 19.92 5.40 -26.64
CA GLU A 200 19.63 6.82 -26.75
C GLU A 200 18.22 7.17 -26.25
N CYS A 201 17.24 6.30 -26.53
CA CYS A 201 15.87 6.48 -26.06
C CYS A 201 15.78 6.47 -24.52
N VAL A 202 16.36 5.46 -23.87
CA VAL A 202 16.33 5.32 -22.41
C VAL A 202 17.09 6.45 -21.72
N ILE A 203 18.27 6.81 -22.23
CA ILE A 203 19.05 7.92 -21.67
C ILE A 203 18.27 9.22 -21.77
N LYS A 204 17.64 9.51 -22.92
CA LYS A 204 16.85 10.72 -23.12
C LYS A 204 15.65 10.78 -22.16
N GLN A 205 14.92 9.69 -21.99
CA GLN A 205 13.81 9.62 -21.02
C GLN A 205 14.29 9.93 -19.60
N CYS A 206 15.44 9.39 -19.19
CA CYS A 206 16.04 9.68 -17.90
C CYS A 206 16.49 11.15 -17.77
N GLU A 207 17.05 11.73 -18.83
CA GLU A 207 17.43 13.14 -18.87
C GLU A 207 16.20 14.04 -18.69
N ASP A 208 15.16 13.82 -19.49
CA ASP A 208 13.90 14.56 -19.45
C ASP A 208 13.24 14.46 -18.07
N ALA A 209 13.11 13.24 -17.51
CA ALA A 209 12.53 13.03 -16.19
C ALA A 209 13.34 13.73 -15.08
N SER A 210 14.68 13.66 -15.15
CA SER A 210 15.53 14.31 -14.16
C SER A 210 15.46 15.84 -14.24
N LEU A 211 15.37 16.39 -15.45
CA LEU A 211 15.25 17.83 -15.69
C LEU A 211 13.91 18.33 -15.14
N GLU A 212 12.81 17.68 -15.53
CA GLU A 212 11.46 18.02 -15.08
C GLU A 212 11.35 17.99 -13.55
N THR A 213 11.87 16.94 -12.90
CA THR A 213 11.84 16.85 -11.43
C THR A 213 12.67 17.96 -10.76
N VAL A 214 13.85 18.27 -11.28
CA VAL A 214 14.70 19.33 -10.72
C VAL A 214 14.07 20.70 -10.91
N GLU A 215 13.47 20.98 -12.06
CA GLU A 215 12.76 22.23 -12.32
C GLU A 215 11.57 22.41 -11.39
N LYS A 216 10.73 21.37 -11.23
CA LYS A 216 9.62 21.38 -10.26
C LYS A 216 10.11 21.65 -8.84
N PHE A 217 11.24 21.05 -8.45
CA PHE A 217 11.84 21.27 -7.14
C PHE A 217 12.28 22.73 -6.95
N GLN A 218 12.98 23.31 -7.93
CA GLN A 218 13.42 24.71 -7.86
C GLN A 218 12.25 25.69 -7.81
N GLN A 219 11.17 25.42 -8.54
CA GLN A 219 9.95 26.25 -8.56
C GLN A 219 9.11 26.10 -7.28
N LEU A 220 9.35 25.08 -6.46
CA LEU A 220 8.54 24.83 -5.27
C LEU A 220 8.80 25.83 -4.13
N LYS A 221 10.02 26.36 -4.00
CA LYS A 221 10.35 27.28 -2.90
C LYS A 221 9.42 28.51 -2.82
N PRO A 222 9.22 29.30 -3.89
CA PRO A 222 8.31 30.44 -3.84
C PRO A 222 6.87 30.01 -3.54
N HIS A 223 6.42 28.84 -4.01
CA HIS A 223 5.08 28.33 -3.69
C HIS A 223 4.92 28.03 -2.20
N LEU A 224 5.93 27.42 -1.55
CA LEU A 224 5.91 27.17 -0.12
C LEU A 224 5.97 28.46 0.71
N ASP A 225 6.66 29.49 0.23
CA ASP A 225 6.71 30.80 0.89
C ASP A 225 5.34 31.49 0.88
N GLU A 226 4.67 31.52 -0.27
CA GLU A 226 3.30 32.04 -0.40
C GLU A 226 2.31 31.22 0.44
N LEU A 227 2.39 29.89 0.38
CA LEU A 227 1.55 29.01 1.19
C LEU A 227 1.75 29.25 2.70
N SER A 228 2.99 29.52 3.15
CA SER A 228 3.27 29.93 4.54
C SER A 228 2.60 31.26 4.89
N LYS A 229 2.63 32.24 4.00
CA LYS A 229 2.00 33.55 4.21
C LYS A 229 0.49 33.38 4.36
N PHE A 230 -0.17 32.68 3.44
CA PHE A 230 -1.60 32.47 3.49
C PHE A 230 -2.04 31.67 4.72
N TRP A 231 -1.29 30.64 5.11
CA TRP A 231 -1.60 29.91 6.34
C TRP A 231 -1.52 30.79 7.60
N ARG A 232 -0.50 31.66 7.71
CA ARG A 232 -0.42 32.60 8.84
C ARG A 232 -1.57 33.59 8.85
N GLU A 233 -1.93 34.12 7.68
CA GLU A 233 -3.07 35.05 7.57
C GLU A 233 -4.39 34.36 7.92
N PHE A 234 -4.60 33.14 7.45
CA PHE A 234 -5.77 32.33 7.77
C PHE A 234 -5.85 32.04 9.28
N GLU A 235 -4.78 31.54 9.88
CA GLU A 235 -4.73 31.21 11.31
C GLU A 235 -4.93 32.42 12.20
N ASN A 236 -4.29 33.55 11.88
CA ASN A 236 -4.46 34.80 12.64
C ASN A 236 -5.89 35.33 12.55
N THR A 237 -6.53 35.22 11.37
CA THR A 237 -7.92 35.67 11.17
C THR A 237 -8.89 34.73 11.86
N ALA A 238 -8.71 33.42 11.70
CA ALA A 238 -9.51 32.39 12.37
C ALA A 238 -9.42 32.52 13.89
N ALA A 239 -8.23 32.75 14.46
CA ALA A 239 -8.03 32.92 15.90
C ALA A 239 -8.84 34.10 16.47
N LYS A 240 -8.92 35.23 15.75
CA LYS A 240 -9.75 36.39 16.15
C LYS A 240 -11.24 36.02 16.24
N ILE A 241 -11.73 35.29 15.23
CA ILE A 241 -13.12 34.80 15.20
C ILE A 241 -13.35 33.80 16.34
N GLU A 242 -12.44 32.83 16.52
CA GLU A 242 -12.52 31.81 17.58
C GLU A 242 -12.51 32.42 18.98
N GLU A 243 -11.72 33.46 19.22
CA GLU A 243 -11.68 34.18 20.49
C GLU A 243 -13.04 34.83 20.80
N ARG A 244 -13.64 35.49 19.80
CA ARG A 244 -14.97 36.13 19.93
C ARG A 244 -16.09 35.11 20.11
N ILE A 245 -16.04 33.99 19.39
CA ILE A 245 -16.94 32.84 19.58
C ILE A 245 -16.83 32.32 21.02
N THR A 246 -15.60 32.06 21.48
CA THR A 246 -15.34 31.51 22.82
C THR A 246 -15.80 32.47 23.93
N ARG A 247 -15.59 33.78 23.76
CA ARG A 247 -16.10 34.81 24.67
C ARG A 247 -17.63 34.83 24.71
N SER A 248 -18.28 34.76 23.54
CA SER A 248 -19.74 34.70 23.43
C SER A 248 -20.33 33.45 24.12
N GLU A 249 -19.69 32.29 23.93
CA GLU A 249 -20.07 31.02 24.56
C GLU A 249 -19.93 31.10 26.10
N ARG A 250 -18.82 31.66 26.59
CA ARG A 250 -18.56 31.83 28.02
C ARG A 250 -19.53 32.81 28.69
N GLU A 251 -19.76 33.95 28.07
CA GLU A 251 -20.61 35.02 28.62
C GLU A 251 -22.11 34.77 28.37
N LYS A 252 -22.46 33.76 27.56
CA LYS A 252 -23.84 33.48 27.10
C LYS A 252 -24.51 34.73 26.50
N ARG A 253 -23.71 35.55 25.82
CA ARG A 253 -24.12 36.77 25.11
C ARG A 253 -23.67 36.68 23.65
N ASN A 254 -24.49 37.17 22.72
CA ASN A 254 -24.09 37.23 21.32
C ASN A 254 -23.18 38.43 21.13
N LEU A 255 -21.87 38.20 21.04
CA LEU A 255 -20.86 39.24 20.74
C LEU A 255 -20.44 39.23 19.27
N ILE A 256 -21.10 38.42 18.42
CA ILE A 256 -20.79 38.31 17.01
C ILE A 256 -21.42 39.49 16.26
N ASP A 257 -20.59 40.27 15.57
CA ASP A 257 -20.99 41.46 14.82
C ASP A 257 -20.86 41.27 13.29
N GLU A 258 -20.96 42.37 12.53
CA GLU A 258 -20.73 42.36 11.07
C GLU A 258 -19.23 42.19 10.74
N ASP A 259 -18.31 42.71 11.55
CA ASP A 259 -16.87 42.54 11.37
C ASP A 259 -16.50 41.04 11.36
N ASP A 260 -17.12 40.23 12.22
CA ASP A 260 -16.92 38.77 12.22
C ASP A 260 -17.38 38.08 10.92
N LYS A 261 -18.42 38.61 10.24
CA LYS A 261 -18.83 38.10 8.93
C LYS A 261 -17.82 38.51 7.85
N GLU A 262 -17.28 39.72 7.92
CA GLU A 262 -16.24 40.19 7.00
C GLU A 262 -14.94 39.38 7.17
N LEU A 263 -14.54 39.10 8.42
CA LEU A 263 -13.40 38.24 8.72
C LEU A 263 -13.60 36.81 8.20
N LEU A 264 -14.81 36.26 8.32
CA LEU A 264 -15.14 34.95 7.75
C LEU A 264 -15.04 34.95 6.21
N GLN A 265 -15.56 35.98 5.54
CA GLN A 265 -15.40 36.15 4.09
C GLN A 265 -13.93 36.32 3.69
N TYR A 266 -13.13 36.99 4.52
CA TYR A 266 -11.69 37.11 4.30
C TYR A 266 -11.00 35.75 4.41
N CYS A 267 -11.34 34.92 5.41
CA CYS A 267 -10.84 33.55 5.50
C CYS A 267 -11.25 32.69 4.28
N GLU A 268 -12.44 32.91 3.69
CA GLU A 268 -12.87 32.23 2.46
C GLU A 268 -12.02 32.62 1.24
N ARG A 269 -11.61 33.88 1.14
CA ARG A 269 -10.68 34.33 0.09
C ARG A 269 -9.29 33.71 0.29
N ILE A 270 -8.78 33.73 1.52
CA ILE A 270 -7.48 33.10 1.83
C ILE A 270 -7.52 31.59 1.56
N ARG A 271 -8.65 30.91 1.81
CA ARG A 271 -8.81 29.50 1.40
C ARG A 271 -8.58 29.32 -0.09
N ASP A 272 -9.14 30.18 -0.93
CA ASP A 272 -8.97 30.09 -2.38
C ASP A 272 -7.51 30.31 -2.79
N ASP A 273 -6.79 31.18 -2.08
CA ASP A 273 -5.35 31.36 -2.28
C ASP A 273 -4.56 30.13 -1.82
N ILE A 274 -4.86 29.58 -0.64
CA ILE A 274 -4.27 28.31 -0.16
C ILE A 274 -4.53 27.17 -1.17
N ALA A 275 -5.72 27.11 -1.77
CA ALA A 275 -6.09 26.08 -2.74
C ALA A 275 -5.29 26.15 -4.05
N ARG A 276 -4.75 27.32 -4.42
CA ARG A 276 -3.91 27.49 -5.62
C ARG A 276 -2.51 26.89 -5.45
N PHE A 277 -2.00 26.83 -4.21
CA PHE A 277 -0.62 26.42 -3.93
C PHE A 277 -0.52 25.09 -3.17
N GLY A 278 -1.54 24.72 -2.40
CA GLY A 278 -1.66 23.44 -1.72
C GLY A 278 -2.30 22.36 -2.59
N ASN A 279 -2.24 21.12 -2.12
CA ASN A 279 -2.94 20.00 -2.76
C ASN A 279 -4.35 19.78 -2.16
N ASP A 280 -5.07 18.79 -2.70
CA ASP A 280 -6.46 18.49 -2.30
C ASP A 280 -6.61 18.24 -0.79
N GLN A 281 -5.59 17.70 -0.13
CA GLN A 281 -5.61 17.45 1.32
C GLN A 281 -5.68 18.76 2.10
N VAL A 282 -4.86 19.75 1.73
CA VAL A 282 -4.85 21.07 2.36
C VAL A 282 -6.18 21.79 2.17
N GLN A 283 -6.76 21.68 0.97
CA GLN A 283 -8.08 22.23 0.69
C GLN A 283 -9.15 21.63 1.62
N GLN A 284 -9.12 20.32 1.86
CA GLN A 284 -10.05 19.67 2.78
C GLN A 284 -9.88 20.19 4.23
N VAL A 285 -8.64 20.33 4.71
CA VAL A 285 -8.38 20.85 6.06
C VAL A 285 -8.94 22.26 6.25
N VAL A 286 -8.64 23.18 5.32
CA VAL A 286 -9.12 24.57 5.41
C VAL A 286 -10.65 24.63 5.34
N ASN A 287 -11.26 23.84 4.45
CA ASN A 287 -12.71 23.75 4.35
C ASN A 287 -13.37 23.23 5.63
N ASN A 288 -12.77 22.22 6.27
CA ASN A 288 -13.27 21.68 7.54
C ASN A 288 -13.20 22.74 8.65
N ARG A 289 -12.08 23.47 8.76
CA ARG A 289 -11.94 24.56 9.74
C ARG A 289 -12.96 25.67 9.51
N LEU A 290 -13.15 26.11 8.27
CA LEU A 290 -14.16 27.11 7.91
C LEU A 290 -15.59 26.65 8.22
N SER A 291 -15.91 25.39 7.92
CA SER A 291 -17.22 24.80 8.21
C SER A 291 -17.52 24.80 9.71
N GLU A 292 -16.52 24.44 10.55
CA GLU A 292 -16.67 24.45 12.00
C GLU A 292 -16.88 25.88 12.54
N LEU A 293 -16.13 26.87 12.04
CA LEU A 293 -16.35 28.28 12.38
C LEU A 293 -17.78 28.73 12.05
N ARG A 294 -18.27 28.44 10.84
CA ARG A 294 -19.64 28.76 10.42
C ARG A 294 -20.68 28.11 11.34
N LYS A 295 -20.48 26.83 11.66
CA LYS A 295 -21.38 26.06 12.52
C LYS A 295 -21.44 26.67 13.93
N ARG A 296 -20.30 27.01 14.53
CA ARG A 296 -20.24 27.64 15.87
C ARG A 296 -20.89 29.02 15.88
N ILE A 297 -20.61 29.87 14.89
CA ILE A 297 -21.28 31.17 14.73
C ILE A 297 -22.81 31.02 14.63
N SER A 298 -23.29 30.09 13.80
CA SER A 298 -24.74 29.85 13.65
C SER A 298 -25.38 29.37 14.96
N THR A 299 -24.65 28.57 15.74
CA THR A 299 -25.12 28.04 17.02
C THR A 299 -25.27 29.14 18.07
N ILE A 300 -24.30 30.06 18.14
CA ILE A 300 -24.37 31.24 19.02
C ILE A 300 -25.58 32.10 18.66
N LYS A 301 -25.76 32.42 17.37
CA LYS A 301 -26.89 33.24 16.89
C LYS A 301 -28.26 32.62 17.19
N ARG A 302 -28.37 31.29 17.14
CA ARG A 302 -29.62 30.58 17.42
C ARG A 302 -29.93 30.45 18.92
N LYS A 303 -28.90 30.27 19.76
CA LYS A 303 -29.07 29.97 21.19
C LYS A 303 -29.18 31.22 22.07
N ILE A 304 -28.69 32.37 21.61
CA ILE A 304 -28.57 33.57 22.45
C ILE A 304 -29.41 34.68 21.82
N PRO A 305 -30.55 35.06 22.42
CA PRO A 305 -31.38 36.13 21.90
C PRO A 305 -30.57 37.42 21.78
N THR A 306 -30.57 38.02 20.59
CA THR A 306 -30.09 39.39 20.39
C THR A 306 -30.92 40.27 21.33
N LYS A 307 -30.30 40.86 22.37
CA LYS A 307 -30.96 41.88 23.19
C LYS A 307 -31.19 43.09 22.29
N VAL A 308 -32.31 43.10 21.58
CA VAL A 308 -32.85 44.31 20.97
C VAL A 308 -33.37 45.16 22.12
N THR A 309 -32.75 46.32 22.27
CA THR A 309 -33.17 47.41 23.12
C THR A 309 -34.57 47.85 22.71
N SER A 310 -35.60 47.40 23.41
CA SER A 310 -36.93 48.01 23.34
C SER A 310 -37.49 48.15 24.75
N HIS A 311 -37.29 49.35 25.29
CA HIS A 311 -38.08 49.91 26.37
C HIS A 311 -39.56 49.99 25.94
N LEU A 312 -40.44 49.85 26.94
CA LEU A 312 -41.85 50.28 27.03
C LEU A 312 -42.96 49.29 26.63
N GLN A 313 -43.87 49.14 27.61
CA GLN A 313 -45.25 48.62 27.59
C GLN A 313 -45.39 47.11 27.35
N GLY A 314 -46.05 46.33 28.19
CA GLY A 314 -46.93 46.59 29.32
C GLY A 314 -47.82 45.36 29.48
N ASN A 315 -47.92 44.83 30.70
CA ASN A 315 -48.94 43.93 31.25
C ASN A 315 -49.71 42.98 30.29
N ALA A 316 -49.61 41.67 30.52
CA ALA A 316 -50.70 40.92 31.17
C ALA A 316 -50.39 39.42 31.26
N ILE A 317 -50.77 38.90 32.42
CA ILE A 317 -50.63 37.55 32.96
C ILE A 317 -51.61 36.57 32.28
N LEU A 318 -51.21 35.30 32.24
CA LEU A 318 -51.98 34.09 32.62
C LEU A 318 -52.55 33.14 31.53
N GLU A 319 -52.03 31.91 31.62
CA GLU A 319 -52.68 30.59 31.48
C GLU A 319 -53.68 30.32 30.34
N LYS A 320 -53.38 29.26 29.57
CA LYS A 320 -54.25 28.06 29.48
C LYS A 320 -53.58 26.90 28.74
N THR A 321 -53.26 25.87 29.52
CA THR A 321 -53.62 24.46 29.35
C THR A 321 -53.92 23.97 27.92
N VAL A 322 -53.01 23.19 27.34
CA VAL A 322 -53.30 22.32 26.17
C VAL A 322 -53.46 20.88 26.66
N ARG A 323 -54.69 20.39 26.54
CA ARG A 323 -55.12 19.02 26.84
C ARG A 323 -54.92 18.17 25.59
N THR A 324 -54.14 17.11 25.73
CA THR A 324 -53.95 16.03 24.76
C THR A 324 -55.29 15.36 24.43
N LYS A 325 -55.57 15.13 23.14
CA LYS A 325 -56.40 13.99 22.69
C LYS A 325 -56.07 13.64 21.23
N VAL A 326 -55.57 12.41 21.09
CA VAL A 326 -55.42 11.66 19.85
C VAL A 326 -56.79 11.12 19.43
N THR A 327 -57.17 11.28 18.17
CA THR A 327 -58.07 10.34 17.46
C THR A 327 -57.84 10.44 15.96
N VAL A 328 -57.70 9.27 15.33
CA VAL A 328 -57.62 8.94 13.90
C VAL A 328 -58.45 7.64 13.78
N PRO A 329 -58.93 7.13 12.62
CA PRO A 329 -59.22 7.68 11.28
C PRO A 329 -60.67 7.37 10.81
N THR A 330 -61.12 7.97 9.69
CA THR A 330 -61.88 7.25 8.63
C THR A 330 -61.65 7.94 7.28
N GLY A 331 -61.34 7.18 6.24
CA GLY A 331 -61.03 7.68 4.90
C GLY A 331 -62.19 7.60 3.92
N GLU A 332 -61.97 8.11 2.71
CA GLU A 332 -62.26 7.45 1.43
C GLU A 332 -61.66 8.25 0.27
N ASN A 333 -61.26 7.51 -0.77
CA ASN A 333 -60.38 7.86 -1.89
C ASN A 333 -61.10 8.58 -3.03
N ILE A 334 -60.38 9.40 -3.84
CA ILE A 334 -60.47 9.40 -5.33
C ILE A 334 -59.11 9.81 -5.96
N ASP A 335 -58.54 8.86 -6.71
CA ASP A 335 -57.71 8.87 -7.94
C ASP A 335 -56.46 9.75 -8.18
N ALA A 336 -55.32 9.04 -8.13
CA ALA A 336 -54.35 8.80 -9.20
C ALA A 336 -53.88 9.94 -10.12
N THR A 337 -52.64 10.39 -9.92
CA THR A 337 -51.65 10.43 -11.03
C THR A 337 -50.23 10.31 -10.48
N THR A 338 -49.63 9.15 -10.79
CA THR A 338 -48.19 8.86 -10.96
C THR A 338 -47.17 9.87 -10.41
N LEU A 339 -46.58 9.56 -9.25
CA LEU A 339 -45.13 9.53 -9.10
C LEU A 339 -44.79 8.57 -7.96
N ASP A 340 -44.08 7.52 -8.32
CA ASP A 340 -43.71 6.40 -7.47
C ASP A 340 -42.98 6.88 -6.20
N LYS A 341 -43.68 6.81 -5.07
CA LYS A 341 -43.12 7.02 -3.74
C LYS A 341 -42.35 5.75 -3.38
N GLN A 342 -41.03 5.78 -3.50
CA GLN A 342 -40.19 4.91 -2.67
C GLN A 342 -40.37 5.34 -1.21
N SER A 343 -41.05 4.47 -0.45
CA SER A 343 -40.99 4.39 1.01
C SER A 343 -39.53 4.42 1.51
N PRO A 344 -39.25 4.97 2.72
CA PRO A 344 -37.92 5.06 3.31
C PRO A 344 -37.41 3.68 3.77
N GLY A 345 -37.11 2.79 2.82
CA GLY A 345 -36.42 1.53 3.06
C GLY A 345 -34.93 1.69 2.76
N ASN A 346 -34.10 1.68 3.81
CA ASN A 346 -32.62 1.73 3.81
C ASN A 346 -31.96 1.75 2.41
N SER A 347 -31.41 2.89 2.03
CA SER A 347 -30.61 3.05 0.80
C SER A 347 -29.48 2.01 0.75
N ARG A 348 -29.04 1.64 -0.45
CA ARG A 348 -27.90 0.70 -0.60
C ARG A 348 -26.65 1.25 0.08
N LEU A 349 -26.48 2.57 0.04
CA LEU A 349 -25.44 3.27 0.79
C LEU A 349 -25.53 3.01 2.29
N GLN A 350 -26.73 3.11 2.87
CA GLN A 350 -26.93 2.87 4.30
C GLN A 350 -26.71 1.39 4.68
N LYS A 351 -27.16 0.46 3.85
CA LYS A 351 -26.88 -0.98 4.04
C LYS A 351 -25.38 -1.28 3.99
N TRP A 352 -24.69 -0.70 3.01
CA TRP A 352 -23.25 -0.85 2.86
C TRP A 352 -22.50 -0.26 4.04
N LEU A 353 -22.87 0.93 4.54
CA LEU A 353 -22.26 1.54 5.71
C LEU A 353 -22.38 0.65 6.97
N VAL A 354 -23.53 -0.01 7.15
CA VAL A 354 -23.73 -0.96 8.26
C VAL A 354 -22.83 -2.19 8.10
N MET A 355 -22.81 -2.80 6.91
CA MET A 355 -21.94 -3.95 6.63
C MET A 355 -20.46 -3.61 6.81
N ALA A 356 -20.02 -2.48 6.26
CA ALA A 356 -18.65 -2.02 6.36
C ALA A 356 -18.21 -1.75 7.82
N ARG A 357 -19.09 -1.17 8.66
CA ARG A 357 -18.82 -1.00 10.10
C ARG A 357 -18.72 -2.34 10.83
N GLN A 358 -19.57 -3.29 10.48
CA GLN A 358 -19.52 -4.65 11.03
C GLN A 358 -18.18 -5.32 10.68
N GLN A 359 -17.74 -5.20 9.43
CA GLN A 359 -16.45 -5.76 8.99
C GLN A 359 -15.26 -5.11 9.72
N MET A 360 -15.27 -3.79 9.90
CA MET A 360 -14.25 -3.07 10.68
C MET A 360 -14.21 -3.46 12.17
N SER A 361 -15.26 -4.08 12.69
CA SER A 361 -15.34 -4.52 14.10
C SER A 361 -15.09 -6.03 14.26
N THR A 362 -14.68 -6.72 13.20
CA THR A 362 -14.43 -8.16 13.24
C THR A 362 -13.12 -8.43 13.97
N VAL A 363 -13.16 -9.36 14.93
CA VAL A 363 -11.99 -9.82 15.67
C VAL A 363 -11.62 -11.22 15.20
N VAL A 364 -10.36 -11.40 14.84
CA VAL A 364 -9.78 -12.66 14.35
C VAL A 364 -9.10 -13.39 15.50
N THR A 365 -9.36 -14.69 15.61
CA THR A 365 -8.82 -15.57 16.66
C THR A 365 -7.92 -16.68 16.12
N ASP A 366 -8.06 -17.03 14.85
CA ASP A 366 -7.39 -18.17 14.21
C ASP A 366 -7.34 -17.98 12.69
N LEU A 367 -6.66 -18.88 11.99
CA LEU A 367 -6.53 -18.80 10.53
C LEU A 367 -7.90 -18.88 9.81
N SER A 368 -8.83 -19.69 10.31
CA SER A 368 -10.14 -19.86 9.67
C SER A 368 -11.01 -18.60 9.74
N SER A 369 -11.00 -17.94 10.90
CA SER A 369 -11.66 -16.64 11.12
C SER A 369 -10.98 -15.52 10.34
N LEU A 370 -9.65 -15.58 10.15
CA LEU A 370 -8.92 -14.65 9.27
C LEU A 370 -9.35 -14.79 7.81
N GLU A 371 -9.38 -16.03 7.28
CA GLU A 371 -9.80 -16.30 5.90
C GLU A 371 -11.25 -15.89 5.67
N GLN A 372 -12.13 -16.16 6.65
CA GLN A 372 -13.51 -15.70 6.62
C GLN A 372 -13.60 -14.17 6.61
N ALA A 373 -12.81 -13.47 7.45
CA ALA A 373 -12.79 -12.01 7.48
C ALA A 373 -12.26 -11.40 6.17
N ILE A 374 -11.19 -11.97 5.59
CA ILE A 374 -10.67 -11.57 4.28
C ILE A 374 -11.75 -11.69 3.19
N SER A 375 -12.48 -12.80 3.18
CA SER A 375 -13.57 -13.03 2.22
C SER A 375 -14.69 -12.00 2.39
N GLN A 376 -15.14 -11.76 3.63
CA GLN A 376 -16.22 -10.81 3.92
C GLN A 376 -15.84 -9.36 3.60
N VAL A 377 -14.61 -8.94 3.91
CA VAL A 377 -14.11 -7.60 3.55
C VAL A 377 -13.99 -7.46 2.03
N THR A 378 -13.53 -8.51 1.33
CA THR A 378 -13.43 -8.52 -0.13
C THR A 378 -14.79 -8.40 -0.80
N ASP A 379 -15.79 -9.14 -0.32
CA ASP A 379 -17.16 -9.05 -0.82
C ASP A 379 -17.78 -7.67 -0.55
N CYS A 380 -17.54 -7.09 0.64
CA CYS A 380 -17.96 -5.73 0.97
C CYS A 380 -17.34 -4.68 0.02
N LEU A 381 -16.06 -4.84 -0.33
CA LEU A 381 -15.37 -3.96 -1.27
C LEU A 381 -15.84 -4.14 -2.73
N ARG A 382 -16.34 -5.32 -3.11
CA ARG A 382 -16.90 -5.56 -4.46
C ARG A 382 -18.16 -4.71 -4.73
N GLU A 383 -18.93 -4.40 -3.70
CA GLU A 383 -20.16 -3.59 -3.82
C GLU A 383 -19.91 -2.08 -3.97
N VAL A 384 -18.68 -1.60 -3.71
CA VAL A 384 -18.30 -0.18 -3.64
C VAL A 384 -18.67 0.58 -4.91
N GLN A 385 -18.47 0.02 -6.11
CA GLN A 385 -18.79 0.71 -7.35
C GLN A 385 -20.30 0.97 -7.49
N GLY A 386 -21.13 0.02 -7.07
CA GLY A 386 -22.59 0.16 -7.11
C GLY A 386 -23.09 1.16 -6.07
N VAL A 387 -22.44 1.22 -4.91
CA VAL A 387 -22.74 2.18 -3.84
C VAL A 387 -22.28 3.60 -4.22
N GLU A 388 -21.13 3.74 -4.89
CA GLU A 388 -20.63 5.02 -5.42
C GLU A 388 -21.59 5.62 -6.44
N ASN A 389 -22.12 4.80 -7.36
CA ASN A 389 -23.08 5.24 -8.36
C ASN A 389 -24.37 5.78 -7.71
N GLU A 390 -24.88 5.10 -6.67
CA GLU A 390 -26.03 5.57 -5.90
C GLU A 390 -25.72 6.84 -5.10
N ARG A 391 -24.54 6.91 -4.47
CA ARG A 391 -24.07 8.10 -3.75
C ARG A 391 -24.03 9.32 -4.67
N MET A 392 -23.53 9.16 -5.90
CA MET A 392 -23.48 10.22 -6.91
C MET A 392 -24.87 10.63 -7.41
N ALA A 393 -25.84 9.70 -7.47
CA ALA A 393 -27.23 10.02 -7.78
C ALA A 393 -27.91 10.79 -6.64
N LEU A 394 -27.71 10.38 -5.39
CA LEU A 394 -28.26 11.03 -4.19
C LEU A 394 -27.68 12.44 -3.96
N LEU A 395 -26.43 12.67 -4.36
CA LEU A 395 -25.80 14.00 -4.36
C LEU A 395 -26.49 14.99 -5.30
N LYS A 396 -27.01 14.52 -6.43
CA LYS A 396 -27.72 15.38 -7.41
C LYS A 396 -29.08 15.85 -6.90
N THR A 397 -29.69 15.12 -5.97
CA THR A 397 -31.04 15.41 -5.44
C THR A 397 -31.09 16.32 -4.21
N ARG A 398 -29.94 16.88 -3.74
CA ARG A 398 -29.83 17.81 -2.59
C ARG A 398 -30.70 17.45 -1.36
N ILE A 399 -30.52 16.26 -0.81
CA ILE A 399 -31.13 15.88 0.47
C ILE A 399 -30.10 16.08 1.60
N ALA A 400 -30.36 17.02 2.51
CA ALA A 400 -29.45 17.49 3.55
C ALA A 400 -28.98 16.41 4.56
N ASN A 401 -29.69 15.27 4.67
CA ASN A 401 -29.32 14.17 5.57
C ASN A 401 -28.18 13.27 5.05
N ASN A 402 -27.67 13.48 3.83
CA ASN A 402 -26.70 12.58 3.20
C ASN A 402 -25.23 13.05 3.28
N GLU A 403 -24.95 14.31 3.65
CA GLU A 403 -23.56 14.82 3.71
C GLU A 403 -22.69 14.07 4.73
N GLN A 404 -23.25 13.71 5.88
CA GLN A 404 -22.55 12.92 6.89
C GLN A 404 -22.25 11.49 6.41
N ASN A 405 -23.23 10.83 5.77
CA ASN A 405 -23.05 9.51 5.16
C ASN A 405 -22.02 9.52 4.02
N ILE A 406 -21.91 10.63 3.30
CA ILE A 406 -20.95 10.81 2.21
C ILE A 406 -19.50 10.90 2.72
N GLY A 407 -19.27 11.66 3.80
CA GLY A 407 -17.96 11.75 4.45
C GLY A 407 -17.57 10.43 5.11
N GLU A 408 -18.51 9.78 5.80
CA GLU A 408 -18.31 8.48 6.45
C GLU A 408 -17.98 7.37 5.45
N TYR A 409 -18.65 7.34 4.29
CA TYR A 409 -18.41 6.34 3.26
C TYR A 409 -16.97 6.35 2.72
N ARG A 410 -16.41 7.55 2.41
CA ARG A 410 -15.06 7.64 1.84
C ARG A 410 -14.00 7.17 2.83
N LYS A 411 -14.14 7.58 4.09
CA LYS A 411 -13.24 7.15 5.16
C LYS A 411 -13.34 5.63 5.37
N LEU A 412 -14.55 5.11 5.53
CA LEU A 412 -14.78 3.69 5.80
C LEU A 412 -14.31 2.79 4.65
N ARG A 413 -14.45 3.24 3.40
CA ARG A 413 -13.87 2.56 2.23
C ARG A 413 -12.34 2.49 2.31
N SER A 414 -11.68 3.61 2.64
CA SER A 414 -10.22 3.65 2.78
C SER A 414 -9.75 2.75 3.92
N ASP A 415 -10.45 2.81 5.07
CA ASP A 415 -10.15 2.00 6.25
C ASP A 415 -10.32 0.50 5.94
N LEU A 416 -11.36 0.09 5.20
CA LEU A 416 -11.55 -1.29 4.76
C LEU A 416 -10.46 -1.78 3.80
N GLN A 417 -9.98 -0.92 2.90
CA GLN A 417 -8.87 -1.27 1.99
C GLN A 417 -7.57 -1.48 2.77
N ALA A 418 -7.29 -0.62 3.75
CA ALA A 418 -6.15 -0.77 4.65
C ALA A 418 -6.28 -2.06 5.48
N LEU A 419 -7.44 -2.32 6.08
CA LEU A 419 -7.71 -3.54 6.85
C LEU A 419 -7.49 -4.81 6.02
N LEU A 420 -7.98 -4.85 4.78
CA LEU A 420 -7.76 -5.98 3.87
C LEU A 420 -6.27 -6.21 3.59
N GLN A 421 -5.50 -5.13 3.39
CA GLN A 421 -4.07 -5.24 3.15
C GLN A 421 -3.34 -5.77 4.40
N HIS A 422 -3.69 -5.27 5.59
CA HIS A 422 -3.16 -5.77 6.84
C HIS A 422 -3.49 -7.25 7.06
N MET A 423 -4.73 -7.68 6.78
CA MET A 423 -5.13 -9.10 6.85
C MET A 423 -4.31 -9.99 5.92
N LYS A 424 -4.06 -9.54 4.68
CA LYS A 424 -3.19 -10.27 3.72
C LYS A 424 -1.74 -10.35 4.19
N ASN A 425 -1.22 -9.31 4.82
CA ASN A 425 0.15 -9.28 5.32
C ASN A 425 0.36 -10.26 6.48
N VAL A 426 -0.65 -10.45 7.35
CA VAL A 426 -0.55 -11.37 8.50
C VAL A 426 -0.98 -12.80 8.18
N GLN A 427 -1.66 -13.06 7.07
CA GLN A 427 -2.09 -14.41 6.67
C GLN A 427 -0.94 -15.44 6.64
N PRO A 428 0.26 -15.13 6.09
CA PRO A 428 1.40 -16.05 6.17
C PRO A 428 1.87 -16.32 7.61
N LEU A 429 1.69 -15.37 8.53
CA LEU A 429 2.05 -15.52 9.93
C LEU A 429 1.11 -16.50 10.64
N PHE A 430 -0.20 -16.40 10.39
CA PHE A 430 -1.19 -17.38 10.90
C PHE A 430 -0.94 -18.77 10.33
N LEU A 431 -0.66 -18.90 9.03
CA LEU A 431 -0.31 -20.18 8.41
C LEU A 431 0.93 -20.80 9.06
N SER A 432 1.96 -20.00 9.31
CA SER A 432 3.16 -20.46 10.00
C SER A 432 2.87 -20.83 11.45
N PHE A 433 2.01 -20.08 12.16
CA PHE A 433 1.65 -20.37 13.54
C PHE A 433 0.89 -21.70 13.64
N GLU A 434 -0.18 -21.89 12.86
CA GLU A 434 -0.97 -23.13 12.85
C GLU A 434 -0.13 -24.34 12.45
N LYS A 435 0.74 -24.20 11.43
CA LYS A 435 1.62 -25.30 11.02
C LYS A 435 2.55 -25.76 12.16
N ASN A 436 3.15 -24.84 12.90
CA ASN A 436 4.01 -25.21 14.02
C ASN A 436 3.20 -25.74 15.20
N TYR A 437 2.02 -25.18 15.45
CA TYR A 437 1.10 -25.66 16.47
C TYR A 437 0.68 -27.11 16.19
N ASP A 438 0.26 -27.43 14.97
CA ASP A 438 -0.15 -28.77 14.56
C ASP A 438 1.02 -29.77 14.61
N ASN A 439 2.22 -29.35 14.20
CA ASN A 439 3.42 -30.20 14.28
C ASN A 439 3.72 -30.60 15.73
N VAL A 440 3.72 -29.63 16.65
CA VAL A 440 3.99 -29.88 18.07
C VAL A 440 2.85 -30.67 18.72
N LEU A 441 1.60 -30.38 18.37
CA LEU A 441 0.44 -31.12 18.85
C LEU A 441 0.44 -32.59 18.38
N ASN A 442 0.79 -32.84 17.12
CA ASN A 442 0.92 -34.20 16.58
C ASN A 442 2.05 -34.96 17.27
N TRP A 443 3.16 -34.29 17.62
CA TRP A 443 4.22 -34.91 18.42
C TRP A 443 3.78 -35.27 19.84
N LEU A 444 3.05 -34.39 20.53
CA LEU A 444 2.46 -34.69 21.84
C LEU A 444 1.55 -35.92 21.82
N ASN A 445 0.89 -36.17 20.68
CA ASN A 445 -0.02 -37.30 20.47
C ASN A 445 0.68 -38.60 20.01
N HIS A 446 1.89 -38.51 19.44
CA HIS A 446 2.67 -39.65 18.95
C HIS A 446 3.83 -39.98 19.89
N GLN A 447 3.54 -40.67 21.00
CA GLN A 447 4.57 -41.22 21.89
C GLN A 447 5.36 -42.35 21.21
N GLY A 448 6.64 -42.12 20.92
CA GLY A 448 7.54 -43.20 20.51
C GLY A 448 8.97 -42.77 20.18
N ASN A 449 9.86 -42.88 21.18
CA ASN A 449 11.33 -42.78 21.12
C ASN A 449 11.92 -41.41 20.74
N GLU A 450 11.93 -40.49 21.70
CA GLU A 450 12.56 -39.18 21.57
C GLU A 450 14.10 -39.30 21.53
N LYS A 451 14.72 -38.74 20.48
CA LYS A 451 16.16 -38.45 20.43
C LYS A 451 16.39 -37.00 20.86
N GLU A 452 17.52 -36.69 21.50
CA GLU A 452 17.89 -35.33 21.94
C GLU A 452 17.79 -34.25 20.83
N ASN A 453 17.90 -34.63 19.55
CA ASN A 453 17.69 -33.70 18.42
C ASN A 453 16.25 -33.18 18.31
N GLU A 454 15.25 -33.96 18.74
CA GLU A 454 13.82 -33.59 18.63
C GLU A 454 13.41 -32.57 19.71
N GLU A 455 14.10 -32.53 20.84
CA GLU A 455 13.84 -31.57 21.93
C GLU A 455 14.30 -30.15 21.56
N SER A 456 15.42 -30.04 20.83
CA SER A 456 15.88 -28.77 20.25
C SER A 456 14.88 -28.25 19.21
N GLU A 457 14.39 -29.11 18.31
CA GLU A 457 13.43 -28.74 17.28
C GLU A 457 12.09 -28.27 17.87
N LYS A 458 11.61 -28.92 18.95
CA LYS A 458 10.41 -28.46 19.68
C LYS A 458 10.59 -27.07 20.27
N SER A 459 11.73 -26.83 20.92
CA SER A 459 12.08 -25.52 21.50
C SER A 459 12.13 -24.45 20.41
N ASP A 460 12.73 -24.73 19.27
CA ASP A 460 12.82 -23.81 18.13
C ASP A 460 11.44 -23.48 17.56
N MET A 461 10.53 -24.46 17.45
CA MET A 461 9.15 -24.22 17.01
C MET A 461 8.34 -23.37 17.99
N ILE A 462 8.51 -23.56 19.30
CA ILE A 462 7.88 -22.73 20.35
C ILE A 462 8.42 -21.31 20.32
N ASN A 463 9.74 -21.15 20.20
CA ASN A 463 10.38 -19.84 20.10
C ASN A 463 9.90 -19.10 18.85
N HIS A 464 9.76 -19.80 17.72
CA HIS A 464 9.21 -19.24 16.49
C HIS A 464 7.74 -18.83 16.65
N MET A 465 6.89 -19.67 17.27
CA MET A 465 5.50 -19.29 17.57
C MET A 465 5.41 -18.07 18.51
N THR A 466 6.29 -17.98 19.50
CA THR A 466 6.40 -16.81 20.40
C THR A 466 6.76 -15.55 19.63
N PHE A 467 7.74 -15.64 18.72
CA PHE A 467 8.13 -14.53 17.84
C PHE A 467 6.99 -14.08 16.90
N LEU A 468 6.24 -15.04 16.35
CA LEU A 468 5.06 -14.75 15.54
C LEU A 468 3.98 -14.02 16.35
N LEU A 469 3.73 -14.42 17.59
CA LEU A 469 2.80 -13.75 18.51
C LEU A 469 3.24 -12.32 18.85
N GLU A 470 4.53 -12.09 19.11
CA GLU A 470 5.06 -10.75 19.33
C GLU A 470 4.84 -9.85 18.11
N THR A 471 5.00 -10.42 16.91
CA THR A 471 4.76 -9.72 15.64
C THR A 471 3.27 -9.41 15.43
N LEU A 472 2.38 -10.34 15.75
CA LEU A 472 0.92 -10.14 15.70
C LEU A 472 0.41 -9.18 16.79
N SER A 473 1.17 -8.98 17.87
CA SER A 473 0.81 -8.09 18.98
C SER A 473 1.18 -6.60 18.76
N ARG A 474 1.71 -6.25 17.58
CA ARG A 474 2.01 -4.86 17.23
C ARG A 474 0.74 -4.00 17.25
N ASN A 475 0.91 -2.70 17.54
CA ASN A 475 -0.19 -1.75 17.67
C ASN A 475 -1.12 -1.69 16.44
N GLU A 476 -0.59 -1.98 15.25
CA GLU A 476 -1.32 -2.00 13.98
C GLU A 476 -2.31 -3.18 13.83
N TYR A 477 -2.17 -4.23 14.64
CA TYR A 477 -3.00 -5.45 14.58
C TYR A 477 -3.83 -5.71 15.84
N LYS A 478 -3.41 -5.14 16.97
CA LYS A 478 -4.00 -5.36 18.30
C LYS A 478 -5.49 -5.02 18.41
N GLU A 479 -6.01 -4.17 17.52
CA GLU A 479 -7.43 -3.76 17.54
C GLU A 479 -8.39 -4.79 16.92
N TRP A 480 -7.88 -5.73 16.10
CA TRP A 480 -8.70 -6.69 15.36
C TRP A 480 -8.14 -8.12 15.37
N ILE A 481 -6.99 -8.36 15.99
CA ILE A 481 -6.46 -9.69 16.30
C ILE A 481 -6.53 -9.94 17.81
N ASN A 482 -7.14 -11.06 18.20
CA ASN A 482 -7.16 -11.50 19.59
C ASN A 482 -5.88 -12.28 19.92
N CYS A 483 -4.82 -11.55 20.27
CA CYS A 483 -3.56 -12.16 20.69
C CYS A 483 -3.67 -12.92 22.01
N ASP A 484 -4.60 -12.57 22.90
CA ASP A 484 -4.80 -13.27 24.18
C ASP A 484 -5.25 -14.72 23.94
N PHE A 485 -6.09 -14.94 22.93
CA PHE A 485 -6.52 -16.28 22.53
C PHE A 485 -5.37 -17.12 21.96
N LEU A 486 -4.55 -16.53 21.07
CA LEU A 486 -3.40 -17.23 20.49
C LEU A 486 -2.30 -17.50 21.55
N GLN A 487 -2.09 -16.58 22.49
CA GLN A 487 -1.20 -16.77 23.63
C GLN A 487 -1.70 -17.90 24.52
N HIS A 488 -2.99 -17.95 24.83
CA HIS A 488 -3.58 -19.05 25.60
C HIS A 488 -3.36 -20.41 24.94
N ARG A 489 -3.54 -20.50 23.61
CA ARG A 489 -3.25 -21.74 22.85
C ARG A 489 -1.78 -22.14 22.95
N LEU A 490 -0.86 -21.19 22.86
CA LEU A 490 0.56 -21.47 23.02
C LEU A 490 0.91 -21.90 24.45
N ASP A 491 0.31 -21.26 25.46
CA ASP A 491 0.52 -21.60 26.87
C ASP A 491 0.01 -23.01 27.20
N GLU A 492 -1.15 -23.41 26.64
CA GLU A 492 -1.67 -24.78 26.74
C GLU A 492 -0.71 -25.81 26.12
N LEU A 493 -0.15 -25.49 24.95
CA LEU A 493 0.82 -26.34 24.27
C LEU A 493 2.11 -26.48 25.10
N ILE A 494 2.65 -25.37 25.63
CA ILE A 494 3.83 -25.36 26.51
C ILE A 494 3.56 -26.14 27.81
N HIS A 495 2.36 -26.01 28.37
CA HIS A 495 1.98 -26.77 29.57
C HIS A 495 1.89 -28.26 29.27
N GLY A 496 1.32 -28.65 28.12
CA GLY A 496 1.27 -30.04 27.66
C GLY A 496 2.65 -30.68 27.51
N ILE A 497 3.65 -29.90 27.06
CA ILE A 497 5.04 -30.36 26.96
C ILE A 497 5.72 -30.49 28.33
N LYS A 498 5.42 -29.61 29.29
CA LYS A 498 6.02 -29.63 30.65
C LYS A 498 5.44 -30.68 31.59
N VAL A 499 4.23 -31.17 31.29
CA VAL A 499 3.51 -32.18 32.10
C VAL A 499 3.80 -33.61 31.60
N GLN A 500 4.38 -33.76 30.42
CA GLN A 500 5.00 -35.00 29.93
C GLN A 500 6.44 -35.11 30.45
#